data_AF-A0A2V6UA81-F1
#
_entry.id   AF-A0A2V6UA81-F1
#
_cell.length_a   1.000
_cell.length_b   1.000
_cell.length_c   1.000
_cell.angle_alpha   90.00
_cell.angle_beta   90.00
_cell.angle_gamma   90.00
#
_symmetry.space_group_name_H-M   'P 1'
#
loop_
_entity.id
_entity.type
_entity.pdbx_description
1 polymer ?
#
loop_
_entity_poly.entity_id
_entity_poly.type
_entity_poly.pdbx_seq_one_letter_code
_entity_poly.pdbx_strand_id
1 'polypeptide(L)'
;LRVLPLLRSRFDFALIDAAKEEYLDYLRSLEPRLVRGAVVVADNTGMFRREVMPYLDHVRGSGRYRTREYDVGGDCMEVSILS
;
A
#
# COMPACT_ATOMS: atom_id res chain seq x y z
N LEU A 1 13.87 4.17 0.50
CA LEU A 1 13.63 3.71 -0.90
C LEU A 1 14.83 3.07 -1.66
N ARG A 2 16.01 2.83 -1.07
CA ARG A 2 17.23 2.48 -1.84
C ARG A 2 17.29 1.04 -2.42
N VAL A 3 16.51 0.10 -1.91
CA VAL A 3 16.64 -1.33 -2.27
C VAL A 3 15.60 -1.80 -3.30
N LEU A 4 14.37 -1.28 -3.28
CA LEU A 4 13.29 -1.69 -4.20
C LEU A 4 13.69 -1.61 -5.68
N PRO A 5 14.42 -0.57 -6.15
CA PRO A 5 14.86 -0.50 -7.54
C PRO A 5 15.78 -1.65 -7.98
N LEU A 6 16.48 -2.30 -7.04
CA LEU A 6 17.46 -3.34 -7.31
C LEU A 6 16.85 -4.74 -7.42
N LEU A 7 15.62 -4.94 -6.91
CA LEU A 7 14.97 -6.24 -6.85
C LEU A 7 14.39 -6.64 -8.22
N ARG A 8 15.08 -7.50 -8.98
CA ARG A 8 14.70 -7.82 -10.37
C ARG A 8 13.35 -8.56 -10.53
N SER A 9 12.85 -9.15 -9.46
CA SER A 9 11.60 -9.94 -9.45
C SER A 9 10.34 -9.07 -9.48
N ARG A 10 9.22 -9.69 -9.87
CA ARG A 10 7.88 -9.14 -9.64
C ARG A 10 7.32 -9.68 -8.32
N PHE A 11 6.38 -8.96 -7.73
CA PHE A 11 5.76 -9.29 -6.44
C PHE A 11 4.26 -9.48 -6.60
N ASP A 12 3.74 -10.51 -5.94
CA ASP A 12 2.32 -10.82 -5.78
C ASP A 12 1.77 -10.35 -4.42
N PHE A 13 2.65 -10.05 -3.47
CA PHE A 13 2.29 -9.53 -2.16
C PHE A 13 3.29 -8.46 -1.67
N ALA A 14 2.78 -7.42 -1.01
CA ALA A 14 3.58 -6.43 -0.30
C ALA A 14 2.88 -5.99 1.00
N LEU A 15 3.67 -5.87 2.08
CA LEU A 15 3.25 -5.23 3.32
C LEU A 15 4.03 -3.91 3.47
N ILE A 16 3.32 -2.80 3.62
CA ILE A 16 3.88 -1.48 3.90
C ILE A 16 3.64 -1.19 5.37
N ASP A 17 4.71 -1.27 6.14
CA ASP A 17 4.82 -0.72 7.49
C ASP A 17 6.16 0.04 7.58
N ALA A 18 6.07 1.36 7.61
CA ALA A 18 7.18 2.29 7.47
C ALA A 18 6.81 3.66 8.08
N ALA A 19 7.63 4.69 7.84
CA ALA A 19 7.23 6.07 8.12
C ALA A 19 5.94 6.41 7.35
N LYS A 20 4.91 6.87 8.05
CA LYS A 20 3.53 6.92 7.52
C LYS A 20 3.38 7.96 6.40
N GLU A 21 4.15 9.04 6.47
CA GLU A 21 4.24 10.11 5.47
C GLU A 21 4.83 9.62 4.14
N GLU A 22 5.61 8.54 4.15
CA GLU A 22 6.28 7.99 2.97
C GLU A 22 5.49 6.85 2.30
N TYR A 23 4.32 6.44 2.84
CA TYR A 23 3.57 5.27 2.34
C TYR A 23 3.26 5.34 0.85
N LEU A 24 2.88 6.52 0.35
CA LEU A 24 2.61 6.70 -1.08
C LEU A 24 3.88 6.51 -1.93
N ASP A 25 5.04 6.95 -1.44
CA ASP A 25 6.29 6.81 -2.15
C ASP A 25 6.78 5.35 -2.17
N TYR A 26 6.57 4.61 -1.08
CA TYR A 26 6.77 3.16 -1.05
C TYR A 26 5.88 2.44 -2.05
N LEU A 27 4.57 2.73 -2.04
CA LEU A 27 3.64 2.15 -3.00
C LEU A 27 4.09 2.43 -4.44
N ARG A 28 4.30 3.70 -4.81
CA ARG A 28 4.73 4.11 -6.15
C ARG A 28 6.02 3.42 -6.60
N SER A 29 6.93 3.16 -5.67
CA SER A 29 8.16 2.44 -5.97
C SER A 29 7.94 0.93 -6.21
N LEU A 30 6.90 0.36 -5.59
CA LEU A 30 6.47 -1.03 -5.78
C LEU A 30 5.64 -1.23 -7.05
N GLU A 31 4.78 -0.27 -7.43
CA GLU A 31 3.80 -0.44 -8.52
C GLU A 31 4.38 -0.99 -9.84
N PRO A 32 5.56 -0.56 -10.33
CA PRO A 32 6.14 -1.09 -11.57
C PRO A 32 6.53 -2.58 -11.48
N ARG A 33 6.54 -3.14 -10.27
CA ARG A 33 6.97 -4.50 -9.96
C ARG A 33 5.83 -5.39 -9.46
N LEU A 34 4.64 -4.84 -9.22
CA LEU A 34 3.47 -5.63 -8.84
C LEU A 34 2.91 -6.37 -10.06
N VAL A 35 2.52 -7.63 -9.88
CA VAL A 35 1.73 -8.37 -10.88
C VAL A 35 0.25 -8.02 -10.76
N ARG A 36 -0.52 -8.20 -11.83
CA ARG A 36 -1.99 -8.11 -11.78
C ARG A 36 -2.52 -9.08 -10.72
N GLY A 37 -3.42 -8.62 -9.86
CA GLY A 37 -3.93 -9.38 -8.73
C GLY A 37 -3.04 -9.36 -7.49
N ALA A 38 -1.89 -8.66 -7.52
CA ALA A 38 -1.04 -8.51 -6.35
C ALA A 38 -1.80 -7.82 -5.20
N VAL A 39 -1.51 -8.24 -3.97
CA VAL A 39 -2.11 -7.71 -2.75
C VAL A 39 -1.11 -6.79 -2.06
N VAL A 40 -1.51 -5.54 -1.83
CA VAL A 40 -0.78 -4.59 -1.00
C VAL A 40 -1.56 -4.40 0.30
N VAL A 41 -0.88 -4.60 1.43
CA VAL A 41 -1.43 -4.33 2.76
C VAL A 41 -0.66 -3.15 3.34
N ALA A 42 -1.38 -2.14 3.82
CA ALA A 42 -0.81 -1.01 4.54
C ALA A 42 -1.25 -1.09 6.01
N ASP A 43 -0.27 -1.12 6.92
CA ASP A 43 -0.52 -1.21 8.36
C ASP A 43 -0.80 0.16 8.99
N ASN A 44 -1.55 0.15 10.09
CA ASN A 44 -1.92 1.29 10.93
C ASN A 44 -2.63 2.46 10.22
N THR A 45 -3.48 2.16 9.24
CA THR A 45 -4.19 3.17 8.46
C THR A 45 -5.35 3.83 9.23
N GLY A 46 -5.77 3.23 10.34
CA GLY A 46 -6.75 3.79 11.25
C GLY A 46 -6.14 4.84 12.18
N MET A 47 -5.08 4.47 12.90
CA MET A 47 -4.39 5.32 13.87
C MET A 47 -3.70 6.52 13.22
N PHE A 48 -3.05 6.32 12.08
CA PHE A 48 -2.29 7.35 11.36
C PHE A 48 -3.01 7.87 10.12
N ARG A 49 -4.34 7.93 10.18
CA ARG A 49 -5.18 8.19 9.01
C ARG A 49 -4.87 9.50 8.28
N ARG A 50 -4.40 10.53 9.01
CA ARG A 50 -4.07 11.82 8.41
C ARG A 50 -2.76 11.73 7.61
N GLU A 51 -1.77 11.07 8.18
CA GLU A 51 -0.43 10.89 7.64
C GLU A 51 -0.46 10.00 6.39
N VAL A 52 -1.26 8.92 6.43
CA VAL A 52 -1.41 8.02 5.28
C VAL A 52 -2.46 8.47 4.26
N MET A 53 -3.10 9.64 4.44
CA MET A 53 -4.18 10.10 3.55
C MET A 53 -3.76 10.10 2.06
N PRO A 54 -2.56 10.57 1.67
CA PRO A 54 -2.13 10.52 0.26
C PRO A 54 -2.07 9.09 -0.30
N TYR A 55 -1.70 8.11 0.52
CA TYR A 55 -1.75 6.70 0.15
C TYR A 55 -3.19 6.20 -0.02
N LEU A 56 -4.07 6.52 0.94
CA LEU A 56 -5.47 6.11 0.93
C LEU A 56 -6.23 6.70 -0.28
N ASP A 57 -6.03 7.97 -0.57
CA ASP A 57 -6.61 8.66 -1.73
C ASP A 57 -6.17 7.99 -3.04
N HIS A 58 -4.90 7.60 -3.13
CA HIS A 58 -4.38 6.93 -4.32
C HIS A 58 -5.01 5.54 -4.53
N VAL A 59 -5.04 4.69 -3.50
CA VAL A 59 -5.59 3.32 -3.65
C VAL A 59 -7.11 3.30 -3.77
N ARG A 60 -7.82 4.28 -3.18
CA ARG A 60 -9.29 4.38 -3.27
C ARG A 60 -9.77 5.15 -4.49
N GLY A 61 -9.00 6.12 -4.99
CA GLY A 61 -9.40 7.05 -6.05
C GLY A 61 -8.85 6.74 -7.45
N SER A 62 -7.75 5.99 -7.58
CA SER A 62 -7.10 5.77 -8.88
C SER A 62 -7.86 4.83 -9.84
N GLY A 63 -8.80 4.03 -9.33
CA GLY A 63 -9.45 2.95 -10.08
C GLY A 63 -8.54 1.75 -10.40
N ARG A 64 -7.25 1.81 -10.03
CA ARG A 64 -6.28 0.74 -10.24
C ARG A 64 -6.39 -0.40 -9.23
N TYR A 65 -7.00 -0.15 -8.08
CA TYR A 65 -7.09 -1.12 -7.00
C TYR A 65 -8.56 -1.40 -6.65
N ARG A 66 -8.84 -2.64 -6.28
CA ARG A 66 -9.99 -2.96 -5.42
C ARG A 66 -9.50 -2.96 -3.99
N THR A 67 -9.98 -2.03 -3.19
CA THR A 67 -9.47 -1.82 -1.84
C THR A 67 -10.55 -1.92 -0.78
N ARG A 68 -10.17 -2.38 0.42
CA ARG A 68 -11.03 -2.47 1.58
C ARG A 68 -10.23 -2.25 2.86
N GLU A 69 -10.81 -1.48 3.77
CA GLU A 69 -10.31 -1.30 5.13
C GLU A 69 -10.80 -2.45 6.01
N TYR A 70 -9.91 -2.98 6.85
CA TYR A 70 -10.20 -4.03 7.83
C TYR A 70 -9.84 -3.54 9.23
N ASP A 71 -10.80 -3.59 10.15
CA ASP A 71 -10.56 -3.38 11.59
C ASP A 71 -9.77 -4.58 12.15
N VAL A 72 -8.67 -4.29 12.83
CA VAL A 72 -7.76 -5.29 13.42
C VAL A 72 -7.51 -5.04 14.91
N GLY A 73 -8.55 -4.64 15.65
CA GLY A 73 -8.50 -4.58 17.10
C GLY A 73 -7.82 -3.31 17.63
N GLY A 74 -8.46 -2.16 17.39
CA GLY A 74 -7.99 -0.84 17.84
C GLY A 74 -7.25 -0.03 16.77
N ASP A 75 -7.10 -0.59 15.58
CA ASP A 75 -6.53 0.06 14.40
C ASP A 75 -7.13 -0.56 13.12
N CYS A 76 -6.72 -0.08 11.96
CA CYS A 76 -7.11 -0.59 10.66
C CYS A 76 -5.90 -0.96 9.79
N MET A 77 -6.10 -1.95 8.92
CA MET A 77 -5.25 -2.20 7.76
C MET A 77 -6.03 -1.90 6.48
N GLU A 78 -5.39 -1.22 5.53
CA GLU A 78 -5.94 -1.08 4.17
C GLU A 78 -5.39 -2.21 3.29
N VAL A 79 -6.28 -3.02 2.71
CA VAL A 79 -5.92 -4.12 1.80
C VAL A 79 -6.37 -3.77 0.40
N SER A 80 -5.41 -3.66 -0.52
CA SER A 80 -5.61 -3.21 -1.90
C SER A 80 -5.14 -4.29 -2.88
N ILE A 81 -6.05 -4.76 -3.75
CA ILE A 81 -5.76 -5.74 -4.79
C ILE A 81 -5.60 -5.01 -6.12
N LEU A 82 -4.45 -5.14 -6.78
CA LEU A 82 -4.17 -4.51 -8.07
C LEU A 82 -5.06 -5.13 -9.17
N SER A 83 -5.86 -4.29 -9.82
CA SER A 83 -6.91 -4.67 -10.77
C SER A 83 -6.42 -5.09 -12.13
#